data_AF-A0A357ZFP8-F1
#
_entry.id   AF-A0A357ZFP8-F1
#
_cell.length_a   1.000
_cell.length_b   1.000
_cell.length_c   1.000
_cell.angle_alpha   90.00
_cell.angle_beta   90.00
_cell.angle_gamma   90.00
#
_symmetry.space_group_name_H-M   'P 1'
#
loop_
_entity.id
_entity.type
_entity.pdbx_description
1 polymer ?
#
loop_
_entity_poly.entity_id
_entity_poly.type
_entity_poly.pdbx_seq_one_letter_code
_entity_poly.pdbx_strand_id
1 'polypeptide(L)'
;MRLITARVTKASPTRNGAQQLTVEYTDVSGRSVQTRALRYEDLALECKTGDVVLLNTTAIDLKLGTGGISPVVVNMSATKRSMDDPRNGSVVFDDPAPGGGHIMKLRYTPFQHDVLSVEEPDSPFHRILNETNSLKGAPVICCELHSQVPLVAAAIKHITPDA
;
A
#
# COMPACT_ATOMS: atom_id res chain seq x y z
N MET A 1 0.87 -12.53 -11.36
CA MET A 1 0.81 -11.05 -11.35
C MET A 1 1.15 -10.57 -12.76
N ARG A 2 0.36 -9.65 -13.33
CA ARG A 2 0.68 -8.97 -14.60
C ARG A 2 1.46 -7.72 -14.26
N LEU A 3 2.68 -7.64 -14.77
CA LEU A 3 3.62 -6.56 -14.50
C LEU A 3 4.00 -5.87 -15.79
N ILE A 4 4.01 -4.53 -15.76
CA ILE A 4 4.49 -3.71 -16.87
C ILE A 4 5.46 -2.66 -16.36
N THR A 5 6.37 -2.26 -17.24
CA THR A 5 7.23 -1.10 -17.02
C THR A 5 6.55 0.15 -17.57
N ALA A 6 6.57 1.24 -16.83
CA ALA A 6 6.05 2.53 -17.27
C ALA A 6 7.00 3.67 -16.86
N ARG A 7 6.95 4.79 -17.58
CA ARG A 7 7.67 6.01 -17.26
C ARG A 7 6.76 6.99 -16.54
N VAL A 8 7.23 7.58 -15.46
CA VAL A 8 6.50 8.63 -14.72
C VAL A 8 6.52 9.92 -15.53
N THR A 9 5.36 10.39 -15.97
CA THR A 9 5.20 11.66 -16.68
C THR A 9 4.85 12.80 -15.74
N LYS A 10 4.22 12.50 -14.60
CA LYS A 10 3.95 13.46 -13.53
C LYS A 10 3.96 12.77 -12.18
N ALA A 11 4.71 13.33 -11.23
CA ALA A 11 4.71 12.91 -9.83
C ALA A 11 4.12 13.99 -8.94
N SER A 12 3.14 13.64 -8.11
CA SER A 12 2.62 14.52 -7.05
C SER A 12 3.45 14.36 -5.78
N PRO A 13 3.40 15.31 -4.83
CA PRO A 13 3.98 15.10 -3.50
C PRO A 13 3.32 13.93 -2.78
N THR A 14 4.07 13.23 -1.94
CA THR A 14 3.52 12.22 -1.03
C THR A 14 2.57 12.88 -0.03
N ARG A 15 1.39 12.30 0.15
CA ARG A 15 0.39 12.72 1.15
C ARG A 15 -0.22 11.48 1.78
N ASN A 16 -0.28 11.45 3.12
CA ASN A 16 -0.85 10.33 3.89
C ASN A 16 -0.27 8.96 3.48
N GLY A 17 1.05 8.86 3.34
CA GLY A 17 1.74 7.61 2.99
C GLY A 17 1.59 7.17 1.53
N ALA A 18 1.03 8.01 0.65
CA ALA A 18 0.84 7.66 -0.76
C ALA A 18 1.20 8.81 -1.72
N GLN A 19 1.72 8.44 -2.88
CA GLN A 19 2.12 9.33 -3.94
C GLN A 19 1.33 9.01 -5.22
N GLN A 20 0.58 10.00 -5.74
CA GLN A 20 -0.17 9.86 -6.99
C GLN A 20 0.70 10.18 -8.19
N LEU A 21 0.70 9.29 -9.17
CA LEU A 21 1.50 9.39 -10.38
C LEU A 21 0.64 9.34 -11.65
N THR A 22 1.07 10.06 -12.68
CA THR A 22 0.69 9.77 -14.06
C THR A 22 1.88 9.08 -14.71
N VAL A 23 1.60 7.97 -15.39
CA VAL A 23 2.61 7.11 -15.99
C VAL A 23 2.22 6.77 -17.42
N GLU A 24 3.23 6.53 -18.25
CA GLU A 24 3.09 6.22 -19.66
C GLU A 24 3.83 4.92 -20.01
N TYR A 25 3.20 4.06 -20.80
CA TYR A 25 3.80 2.83 -21.31
C TYR A 25 3.31 2.54 -22.72
N THR A 26 4.06 1.74 -23.47
CA THR A 26 3.66 1.30 -24.81
C THR A 26 2.88 0.00 -24.71
N ASP A 27 1.66 -0.03 -25.25
CA ASP A 27 0.85 -1.25 -25.31
C ASP A 27 1.34 -2.22 -26.40
N VAL A 28 0.75 -3.42 -26.46
CA VAL A 28 1.12 -4.46 -27.43
C VAL A 28 0.88 -4.05 -28.90
N SER A 29 0.09 -3.01 -29.15
CA SER A 29 -0.13 -2.45 -30.50
C SER A 29 0.89 -1.38 -30.88
N GLY A 30 1.86 -1.09 -30.00
CA GLY A 30 2.86 -0.04 -30.20
C GLY A 30 2.36 1.35 -29.87
N ARG A 31 1.17 1.49 -29.28
CA ARG A 31 0.59 2.79 -28.95
C ARG A 31 0.99 3.23 -27.54
N SER A 32 1.30 4.52 -27.38
CA SER A 32 1.50 5.12 -26.06
C SER A 32 0.19 5.20 -25.29
N VAL A 33 0.18 4.69 -24.07
CA VAL A 33 -0.97 4.69 -23.15
C VAL A 33 -0.56 5.39 -21.86
N GLN A 34 -1.36 6.38 -21.46
CA GLN A 34 -1.23 7.01 -20.15
C GLN A 34 -2.25 6.46 -19.17
N THR A 35 -1.80 6.23 -17.93
CA THR A 35 -2.64 5.77 -16.84
C THR A 35 -2.23 6.39 -15.51
N ARG A 36 -3.07 6.21 -14.49
CA ARG A 36 -2.79 6.63 -13.12
C ARG A 36 -2.12 5.49 -12.37
N ALA A 37 -1.16 5.85 -11.53
CA ALA A 37 -0.52 4.92 -10.62
C ALA A 37 -0.45 5.49 -9.21
N LEU A 38 -0.30 4.60 -8.23
CA LEU A 38 -0.18 4.95 -6.83
C LEU A 38 1.04 4.25 -6.24
N ARG A 39 1.98 5.02 -5.69
CA ARG A 39 3.10 4.52 -4.91
C ARG A 39 2.77 4.65 -3.42
N TYR A 40 2.97 3.58 -2.66
CA TYR A 40 2.90 3.61 -1.21
C TYR A 40 4.29 3.88 -0.64
N GLU A 41 4.34 4.74 0.37
CA GLU A 41 5.60 5.18 0.96
C GLU A 41 6.41 4.04 1.55
N ASP A 42 5.73 3.12 2.22
CA ASP A 42 6.33 1.98 2.90
C ASP A 42 6.69 0.81 1.96
N LEU A 43 6.41 0.91 0.65
CA LEU A 43 6.57 -0.23 -0.28
C LEU A 43 7.50 0.04 -1.47
N ALA A 44 7.74 1.30 -1.80
CA ALA A 44 8.59 1.67 -2.93
C ALA A 44 9.21 3.03 -2.65
N LEU A 45 10.43 3.33 -3.13
CA LEU A 45 11.03 4.66 -3.01
C LEU A 45 10.23 5.75 -3.75
N GLU A 46 10.43 7.00 -3.34
CA GLU A 46 9.75 8.15 -3.93
C GLU A 46 10.00 8.23 -5.44
N CYS A 47 8.95 8.50 -6.21
CA CYS A 47 9.01 8.62 -7.66
C CYS A 47 9.11 10.09 -8.09
N LYS A 48 9.94 10.35 -9.10
CA LYS A 48 10.09 11.65 -9.76
C LYS A 48 9.66 11.54 -11.22
N THR A 49 9.32 12.67 -11.82
CA THR A 49 9.08 12.73 -13.27
C THR A 49 10.33 12.26 -14.01
N GLY A 50 10.14 11.35 -14.97
CA GLY A 50 11.21 10.71 -15.73
C GLY A 50 11.59 9.31 -15.22
N ASP A 51 11.25 8.97 -13.97
CA ASP A 51 11.56 7.67 -13.40
C ASP A 51 10.85 6.53 -14.14
N VAL A 52 11.48 5.36 -14.11
CA VAL A 52 10.93 4.12 -14.64
C VAL A 52 10.44 3.28 -13.47
N VAL A 53 9.16 2.92 -13.51
CA VAL A 53 8.47 2.17 -12.44
C VAL A 53 7.94 0.85 -12.98
N LEU A 54 7.88 -0.14 -12.10
CA LEU A 54 7.18 -1.40 -12.35
C LEU A 54 5.78 -1.30 -11.74
N LEU A 55 4.74 -1.61 -12.52
CA LEU A 55 3.34 -1.54 -12.11
C LEU A 55 2.69 -2.92 -12.10
N ASN A 56 1.78 -3.16 -11.16
CA ASN A 56 0.90 -4.31 -11.21
C ASN A 56 -0.46 -3.92 -11.82
N THR A 57 -0.73 -4.40 -13.03
CA THR A 57 -1.96 -4.09 -13.79
C THR A 57 -3.03 -5.16 -13.64
N THR A 58 -2.77 -6.23 -12.87
CA THR A 58 -3.64 -7.43 -12.83
C THR A 58 -5.11 -7.09 -12.65
N ALA A 59 -5.43 -6.20 -11.70
CA ALA A 59 -6.80 -5.85 -11.37
C ALA A 59 -7.45 -4.87 -12.39
N ILE A 60 -6.65 -4.06 -13.08
CA ILE A 60 -7.09 -3.25 -14.23
C ILE A 60 -7.49 -4.18 -15.38
N ASP A 61 -6.59 -5.11 -15.74
CA ASP A 61 -6.78 -6.03 -16.86
C ASP A 61 -8.00 -6.95 -16.64
N LEU A 62 -8.25 -7.33 -15.38
CA LEU A 62 -9.41 -8.13 -14.98
C LEU A 62 -10.66 -7.29 -14.68
N LYS A 63 -10.60 -5.96 -14.80
CA LYS A 63 -11.70 -5.03 -14.53
C LYS A 63 -12.31 -5.18 -13.12
N LEU A 64 -11.47 -5.41 -12.10
CA LEU A 64 -11.89 -5.64 -10.71
C LEU A 64 -12.17 -4.35 -9.92
N GLY A 65 -12.42 -3.22 -10.60
CA GLY A 65 -12.87 -1.99 -9.94
C GLY A 65 -11.81 -1.20 -9.16
N THR A 66 -10.54 -1.20 -9.57
CA THR A 66 -9.48 -0.38 -8.91
C THR A 66 -9.59 1.13 -9.18
N GLY A 67 -10.65 1.58 -9.85
CA GLY A 67 -10.80 2.97 -10.27
C GLY A 67 -9.80 3.41 -11.33
N GLY A 68 -9.17 2.50 -12.08
CA GLY A 68 -8.19 2.89 -13.11
C GLY A 68 -6.82 3.25 -12.55
N ILE A 69 -6.50 2.78 -11.34
CA ILE A 69 -5.22 3.04 -10.66
C ILE A 69 -4.43 1.72 -10.58
N SER A 70 -3.18 1.76 -11.05
CA SER A 70 -2.23 0.64 -10.94
C SER A 70 -1.27 0.89 -9.78
N PRO A 71 -1.15 -0.01 -8.80
CA PRO A 71 -0.14 0.13 -7.75
C PRO A 71 1.28 0.00 -8.32
N VAL A 72 2.16 0.88 -7.87
CA VAL A 72 3.61 0.79 -8.10
C VAL A 72 4.14 -0.35 -7.25
N VAL A 73 4.87 -1.25 -7.91
CA VAL A 73 5.58 -2.37 -7.29
C VAL A 73 6.96 -1.93 -6.82
N VAL A 74 7.68 -1.21 -7.67
CA VAL A 74 9.01 -0.67 -7.36
C VAL A 74 9.33 0.51 -8.28
N ASN A 75 10.04 1.50 -7.76
CA ASN A 75 10.73 2.50 -8.58
C ASN A 75 12.08 1.92 -9.01
N MET A 76 12.24 1.60 -10.30
CA MET A 76 13.47 1.00 -10.84
C MET A 76 14.57 2.04 -11.10
N SER A 77 14.22 3.33 -11.12
CA SER A 77 15.18 4.43 -11.26
C SER A 77 15.73 4.92 -9.93
N ALA A 78 15.03 4.66 -8.83
CA ALA A 78 15.50 4.97 -7.49
C ALA A 78 16.05 3.73 -6.80
N THR A 79 17.31 3.78 -6.39
CA THR A 79 17.94 2.75 -5.57
C THR A 79 18.68 3.42 -4.43
N LYS A 80 18.49 2.95 -3.21
CA LYS A 80 19.38 3.25 -2.08
C LYS A 80 20.34 2.09 -1.89
N ARG A 81 21.61 2.40 -1.62
CA ARG A 81 22.55 1.40 -1.11
C ARG A 81 22.44 1.39 0.39
N SER A 82 22.19 0.23 0.98
CA SER A 82 22.33 0.10 2.44
C SER A 82 23.81 0.11 2.78
N MET A 83 24.28 1.16 3.47
CA MET A 83 25.68 1.29 3.90
C MET A 83 25.98 0.37 5.10
N ASP A 84 24.96 -0.01 5.85
CA ASP A 84 25.07 -0.82 7.07
C ASP A 84 24.77 -2.31 6.83
N ASP A 85 24.48 -2.71 5.59
CA ASP A 85 24.22 -4.11 5.25
C ASP A 85 25.53 -4.90 5.08
N PRO A 86 25.76 -5.94 5.91
CA PRO A 86 26.99 -6.74 5.87
C PRO A 86 27.19 -7.50 4.54
N ARG A 87 26.15 -7.56 3.68
CA ARG A 87 26.22 -8.18 2.35
C ARG A 87 26.89 -7.31 1.29
N ASN A 88 27.38 -6.12 1.67
CA ASN A 88 28.19 -5.22 0.82
C ASN A 88 27.51 -4.90 -0.52
N GLY A 89 26.46 -4.08 -0.48
CA GLY A 89 25.82 -3.54 -1.70
C GLY A 89 24.39 -3.99 -1.97
N SER A 90 23.63 -4.39 -0.96
CA SER A 90 22.19 -4.61 -1.12
C SER A 90 21.52 -3.34 -1.64
N VAL A 91 20.72 -3.51 -2.68
CA VAL A 91 19.84 -2.49 -3.22
C VAL A 91 18.54 -2.54 -2.43
N VAL A 92 18.17 -1.42 -1.83
CA VAL A 92 16.91 -1.27 -1.10
C VAL A 92 15.95 -0.45 -1.97
N PHE A 93 14.71 -0.90 -2.03
CA PHE A 93 13.67 -0.35 -2.89
C PHE A 93 12.54 0.31 -2.11
N ASP A 94 12.64 0.34 -0.79
CA ASP A 94 11.76 0.92 0.22
C ASP A 94 12.61 1.47 1.38
N ASP A 95 11.96 2.14 2.34
CA ASP A 95 12.60 2.54 3.59
C ASP A 95 12.14 1.59 4.72
N PRO A 96 13.02 1.23 5.68
CA PRO A 96 12.62 0.40 6.82
C PRO A 96 11.45 1.01 7.59
N ALA A 97 10.68 0.17 8.29
CA ALA A 97 9.56 0.66 9.08
C ALA A 97 10.02 1.75 10.07
N PRO A 98 9.38 2.94 10.08
CA PRO A 98 9.70 3.98 11.05
C PRO A 98 9.58 3.42 12.47
N GLY A 99 10.68 3.49 13.23
CA GLY A 99 10.72 3.00 14.61
C GLY A 99 11.15 1.54 14.81
N GLY A 100 11.52 0.81 13.75
CA GLY A 100 12.24 -0.47 13.87
C GLY A 100 11.37 -1.67 14.27
N GLY A 101 10.16 -1.77 13.72
CA GLY A 101 9.29 -2.93 13.93
C GLY A 101 9.85 -4.24 13.35
N HIS A 102 9.37 -5.37 13.86
CA HIS A 102 9.75 -6.72 13.43
C HIS A 102 8.55 -7.57 13.00
N ILE A 103 7.33 -7.04 13.11
CA ILE A 103 6.14 -7.71 12.61
C ILE A 103 6.07 -7.59 11.09
N MET A 104 6.01 -8.73 10.42
CA MET A 104 5.98 -8.79 8.97
C MET A 104 4.55 -8.69 8.41
N LYS A 105 4.34 -7.85 7.39
CA LYS A 105 3.16 -7.85 6.52
C LYS A 105 3.47 -8.54 5.20
N LEU A 106 2.43 -9.05 4.53
CA LEU A 106 2.56 -9.85 3.30
C LEU A 106 3.56 -11.03 3.45
N ARG A 107 3.52 -11.69 4.62
CA ARG A 107 4.46 -12.75 5.02
C ARG A 107 4.56 -13.83 3.97
N TYR A 108 5.79 -14.28 3.70
CA TYR A 108 6.09 -15.34 2.73
C TYR A 108 5.71 -15.01 1.28
N THR A 109 5.44 -13.74 0.98
CA THR A 109 5.35 -13.25 -0.40
C THR A 109 6.65 -12.51 -0.77
N PRO A 110 6.92 -12.32 -2.07
CA PRO A 110 8.02 -11.47 -2.52
C PRO A 110 7.92 -9.99 -2.08
N PHE A 111 6.79 -9.55 -1.51
CA PHE A 111 6.53 -8.18 -1.05
C PHE A 111 6.47 -8.08 0.48
N GLN A 112 7.01 -9.07 1.19
CA GLN A 112 7.08 -8.98 2.64
C GLN A 112 7.94 -7.79 3.08
N HIS A 113 7.47 -7.06 4.07
CA HIS A 113 8.17 -5.95 4.70
C HIS A 113 7.79 -5.91 6.19
N ASP A 114 8.69 -5.36 6.99
CA ASP A 114 8.46 -5.07 8.40
C ASP A 114 7.52 -3.87 8.56
N VAL A 115 6.76 -3.86 9.64
CA VAL A 115 5.99 -2.69 10.09
C VAL A 115 6.13 -2.59 11.60
N LEU A 116 6.04 -1.37 12.13
CA LEU A 116 5.82 -1.15 13.56
C LEU A 116 4.32 -1.24 13.85
N SER A 117 3.90 -2.43 14.26
CA SER A 117 2.52 -2.73 14.63
C SER A 117 2.19 -2.24 16.04
N VAL A 118 0.91 -1.98 16.32
CA VAL A 118 0.49 -1.36 17.59
C VAL A 118 0.75 -2.25 18.81
N GLU A 119 0.80 -3.56 18.61
CA GLU A 119 1.06 -4.58 19.61
C GLU A 119 2.52 -4.72 20.03
N GLU A 120 3.46 -4.22 19.22
CA GLU A 120 4.89 -4.36 19.50
C GLU A 120 5.33 -3.49 20.69
N PRO A 121 6.28 -3.95 21.53
CA PRO A 121 6.76 -3.18 22.69
C PRO A 121 7.27 -1.77 22.35
N ASP A 122 7.88 -1.61 21.18
CA ASP A 122 8.43 -0.33 20.71
C ASP A 122 7.37 0.63 20.15
N SER A 123 6.11 0.17 19.99
CA SER A 123 5.01 1.02 19.56
C SER A 123 4.64 2.04 20.64
N PRO A 124 4.41 3.32 20.29
CA PRO A 124 3.90 4.32 21.24
C PRO A 124 2.51 3.97 21.79
N PHE A 125 1.79 3.04 21.16
CA PHE A 125 0.47 2.59 21.57
C PHE A 125 0.48 1.27 22.35
N HIS A 126 1.65 0.63 22.53
CA HIS A 126 1.77 -0.69 23.16
C HIS A 126 1.09 -0.74 24.54
N ARG A 127 1.40 0.25 25.39
CA ARG A 127 0.83 0.35 26.73
C ARG A 127 -0.70 0.45 26.70
N ILE A 128 -1.23 1.29 25.81
CA ILE A 128 -2.68 1.47 25.67
C ILE A 128 -3.34 0.15 25.29
N LEU A 129 -2.78 -0.55 24.30
CA LEU A 129 -3.32 -1.83 23.85
C LEU A 129 -3.26 -2.89 24.95
N ASN A 130 -2.14 -2.96 25.68
CA ASN A 130 -1.92 -3.93 26.75
C ASN A 130 -2.80 -3.68 28.00
N GLU A 131 -3.06 -2.42 28.34
CA GLU A 131 -3.90 -2.06 29.49
C GLU A 131 -5.41 -2.06 29.17
N THR A 132 -5.79 -2.01 27.89
CA THR A 132 -7.20 -2.01 27.47
C THR A 132 -7.80 -3.42 27.56
N ASN A 133 -8.83 -3.58 28.39
CA ASN A 133 -9.52 -4.86 28.60
C ASN A 133 -11.02 -4.82 28.24
N SER A 134 -11.53 -3.72 27.70
CA SER A 134 -12.94 -3.54 27.41
C SER A 134 -13.19 -2.51 26.30
N LEU A 135 -14.21 -2.77 25.47
CA LEU A 135 -14.75 -1.83 24.49
C LEU A 135 -15.93 -1.01 25.03
N LYS A 136 -16.13 -0.98 26.36
CA LYS A 136 -17.23 -0.25 27.04
C LYS A 136 -18.62 -0.62 26.53
N GLY A 137 -18.81 -1.88 26.12
CA GLY A 137 -20.08 -2.37 25.57
C GLY A 137 -20.35 -1.96 24.11
N ALA A 138 -19.36 -1.41 23.39
CA ALA A 138 -19.52 -1.10 21.97
C ALA A 138 -19.83 -2.39 21.18
N PRO A 139 -20.91 -2.40 20.37
CA PRO A 139 -21.24 -3.55 19.53
C PRO A 139 -20.17 -3.74 18.45
N VAL A 140 -19.77 -4.99 18.23
CA VAL A 140 -18.78 -5.36 17.21
C VAL A 140 -19.44 -6.30 16.21
N ILE A 141 -19.33 -5.97 14.93
CA ILE A 141 -19.80 -6.82 13.83
C ILE A 141 -18.61 -7.06 12.91
N CYS A 142 -18.23 -8.34 12.77
CA CYS A 142 -17.17 -8.74 11.85
C CYS A 142 -17.74 -8.87 10.44
N CYS A 143 -17.20 -8.10 9.50
CA CYS A 143 -17.48 -8.25 8.08
C CYS A 143 -16.28 -8.91 7.40
N GLU A 144 -16.52 -9.91 6.57
CA GLU A 144 -15.50 -10.55 5.72
C GLU A 144 -15.24 -9.74 4.45
N LEU A 145 -16.25 -9.04 3.95
CA LEU A 145 -16.18 -8.24 2.71
C LEU A 145 -16.62 -6.80 2.96
N HIS A 146 -15.97 -5.86 2.27
CA HIS A 146 -16.33 -4.44 2.30
C HIS A 146 -17.80 -4.21 1.87
N SER A 147 -18.32 -5.04 0.97
CA SER A 147 -19.71 -4.98 0.50
C SER A 147 -20.74 -5.44 1.55
N GLN A 148 -20.33 -6.00 2.68
CA GLN A 148 -21.23 -6.35 3.78
C GLN A 148 -21.54 -5.15 4.69
N VAL A 149 -20.68 -4.13 4.73
CA VAL A 149 -20.86 -2.94 5.57
C VAL A 149 -22.20 -2.22 5.28
N PRO A 150 -22.61 -1.98 4.02
CA PRO A 150 -23.91 -1.37 3.74
C PRO A 150 -25.11 -2.21 4.21
N LEU A 151 -25.01 -3.55 4.18
CA LEU A 151 -26.07 -4.44 4.65
C LEU A 151 -26.22 -4.35 6.17
N VAL A 152 -25.10 -4.35 6.88
CA VAL A 152 -25.06 -4.17 8.34
C VAL A 152 -25.63 -2.79 8.72
N ALA A 153 -25.20 -1.72 8.04
CA ALA A 153 -25.71 -0.38 8.28
C ALA A 153 -27.22 -0.28 8.02
N ALA A 154 -27.72 -0.87 6.92
CA ALA A 154 -29.14 -0.89 6.60
C ALA A 154 -29.96 -1.66 7.66
N ALA A 155 -29.46 -2.81 8.14
CA ALA A 155 -30.12 -3.58 9.19
C ALA A 155 -30.20 -2.80 10.51
N ILE A 156 -29.10 -2.14 10.91
CA ILE A 156 -29.08 -1.27 12.10
C ILE A 156 -30.09 -0.13 11.93
N LYS A 157 -30.11 0.55 10.78
CA LYS A 157 -31.06 1.65 10.50
C LYS A 157 -32.51 1.18 10.49
N HIS A 158 -32.76 -0.05 10.07
CA HIS A 158 -34.12 -0.63 10.07
C HIS A 158 -34.61 -0.92 11.49
N ILE A 159 -33.75 -1.48 12.35
CA ILE A 159 -34.08 -1.81 13.74
C ILE A 159 -34.12 -0.56 14.62
N THR A 160 -33.20 0.38 14.38
CA THR A 160 -33.04 1.64 15.11
C THR A 160 -33.02 2.81 14.11
N PRO A 161 -34.19 3.36 13.75
CA PRO A 161 -34.32 4.41 12.74
C PRO A 161 -33.53 5.69 13.02
N ASP A 162 -33.21 5.97 14.28
CA ASP A 162 -32.48 7.17 14.72
C ASP A 162 -30.99 6.93 15.00
N ALA A 163 -30.48 5.72 14.73
CA ALA A 163 -29.05 5.43 14.76
C ALA A 163 -28.28 6.13 13.62
#